data_AF-A0A2K8TBH1-F1
#
_entry.id   AF-A0A2K8TBH1-F1
#
_cell.length_a   1.000
_cell.length_b   1.000
_cell.length_c   1.000
_cell.angle_alpha   90.00
_cell.angle_beta   90.00
_cell.angle_gamma   90.00
#
_symmetry.space_group_name_H-M   'P 1'
#
loop_
_entity.id
_entity.type
_entity.pdbx_description
1 polymer ?
#
loop_
_entity_poly.entity_id
_entity_poly.type
_entity_poly.pdbx_seq_one_letter_code
_entity_poly.pdbx_strand_id
1 'polypeptide(L)'
;MSKPLWLAWVGEEMPPLEEVWCLYLRRFTIDHWYRFLKQRLHWTVPNFGTPKQSERWSDLMPLMTWELWLARDIVTDNPLPWQKSLDKFTPGRVAQAMGGVFAAIGTPTSPPKPRGKSPGWKAGKKRHRKNRCPIVKKTVTRPHKEPSVAV
;
A
#
# COMPACT_ATOMS: atom_id res chain seq x y z
N MET A 1 38.14 10.55 8.25
CA MET A 1 37.87 10.99 6.86
C MET A 1 36.49 10.51 6.45
N SER A 2 35.62 11.41 6.00
CA SER A 2 34.27 11.07 5.49
C SER A 2 34.38 10.35 4.15
N LYS A 3 33.57 9.31 3.93
CA LYS A 3 33.48 8.63 2.64
C LYS A 3 32.80 9.57 1.62
N PRO A 4 33.28 9.64 0.36
CA PRO A 4 32.65 10.46 -0.66
C PRO A 4 31.23 9.95 -0.97
N LEU A 5 30.24 10.85 -1.00
CA LEU A 5 28.86 10.56 -1.36
C LEU A 5 28.62 11.04 -2.80
N TRP A 6 28.28 10.12 -3.69
CA TRP A 6 27.96 10.42 -5.08
C TRP A 6 26.45 10.62 -5.22
N LEU A 7 26.03 11.85 -5.56
CA LEU A 7 24.63 12.22 -5.76
C LEU A 7 24.39 12.50 -7.25
N ALA A 8 23.28 11.99 -7.76
CA ALA A 8 22.79 12.32 -9.09
C ALA A 8 21.58 13.27 -8.95
N TRP A 9 21.61 14.40 -9.66
CA TRP A 9 20.52 15.36 -9.75
C TRP A 9 19.80 15.22 -11.09
N VAL A 10 18.48 15.34 -11.07
CA VAL A 10 17.63 15.39 -12.27
C VAL A 10 16.62 16.51 -12.06
N GLY A 11 16.67 17.54 -12.91
CA GLY A 11 15.81 18.73 -12.83
C GLY A 11 16.25 19.77 -13.88
N GLU A 12 15.44 20.81 -14.08
CA GLU A 12 15.74 21.89 -15.04
C GLU A 12 16.93 22.74 -14.60
N GLU A 13 16.95 23.13 -13.31
CA GLU A 13 18.03 23.89 -12.70
C GLU A 13 18.52 23.19 -11.43
N MET A 14 19.83 23.24 -11.18
CA MET A 14 20.44 22.61 -10.01
C MET A 14 20.36 23.57 -8.82
N PRO A 15 19.78 23.16 -7.68
CA PRO A 15 19.75 24.00 -6.49
C PRO A 15 21.17 24.15 -5.91
N PRO A 16 21.39 25.17 -5.07
CA PRO A 16 22.65 25.36 -4.36
C PRO A 16 23.10 24.07 -3.64
N LEU A 17 24.41 23.78 -3.65
CA LEU A 17 24.97 22.54 -3.09
C LEU A 17 24.59 22.33 -1.61
N GLU A 18 24.45 23.44 -0.87
CA GLU A 18 23.99 23.49 0.52
C GLU A 18 22.53 23.08 0.72
N GLU A 19 21.70 23.10 -0.32
CA GLU A 19 20.33 22.60 -0.28
C GLU A 19 20.23 21.13 -0.73
N VAL A 20 21.15 20.69 -1.60
CA VAL A 20 21.13 19.33 -2.17
C VAL A 20 21.15 18.26 -1.08
N TRP A 21 21.97 18.42 -0.03
CA TRP A 21 22.03 17.44 1.05
C TRP A 21 20.73 17.43 1.88
N CYS A 22 20.12 18.59 2.14
CA CYS A 22 18.81 18.70 2.79
C CYS A 22 17.72 18.00 1.99
N LEU A 23 17.71 18.18 0.67
CA LEU A 23 16.77 17.51 -0.24
C LEU A 23 17.02 15.99 -0.28
N TYR A 24 18.29 15.57 -0.30
CA TYR A 24 18.64 14.16 -0.27
C TYR A 24 18.13 13.46 1.00
N LEU A 25 18.20 14.12 2.16
CA LEU A 25 17.67 13.57 3.41
C LEU A 25 16.14 13.36 3.36
N ARG A 26 15.40 14.13 2.56
CA ARG A 26 13.97 13.92 2.33
C ARG A 26 13.66 12.66 1.51
N ARG A 27 14.65 12.02 0.88
CA ARG A 27 14.44 10.73 0.20
C ARG A 27 13.89 9.67 1.14
N PHE A 28 14.39 9.59 2.37
CA PHE A 28 13.98 8.56 3.32
C PHE A 28 12.50 8.62 3.68
N THR A 29 11.86 9.78 3.51
CA THR A 29 10.42 9.93 3.76
C THR A 29 9.59 8.95 2.92
N ILE A 30 10.03 8.60 1.70
CA ILE A 30 9.32 7.63 0.85
C ILE A 30 9.39 6.21 1.43
N ASP A 31 10.52 5.81 2.00
CA ASP A 31 10.69 4.49 2.60
C ASP A 31 9.84 4.34 3.87
N HIS A 32 9.79 5.40 4.67
CA HIS A 32 8.90 5.48 5.82
C HIS A 32 7.42 5.42 5.41
N TRP A 33 7.06 6.10 4.31
CA TRP A 33 5.72 6.03 3.75
C TRP A 33 5.39 4.62 3.26
N TYR A 34 6.27 3.93 2.52
CA TYR A 34 6.04 2.54 2.10
C TYR A 34 5.86 1.60 3.30
N ARG A 35 6.67 1.76 4.36
CA ARG A 35 6.51 0.99 5.59
C ARG A 35 5.14 1.26 6.23
N PHE A 36 4.74 2.53 6.31
CA PHE A 36 3.45 2.94 6.85
C PHE A 36 2.28 2.34 6.06
N LEU A 37 2.30 2.42 4.73
CA LEU A 37 1.25 1.84 3.87
C LEU A 37 1.11 0.33 4.07
N LYS A 38 2.22 -0.41 4.07
CA LYS A 38 2.19 -1.87 4.23
C LYS A 38 1.70 -2.29 5.60
N GLN A 39 2.14 -1.60 6.65
CA GLN A 39 1.88 -1.99 8.04
C GLN A 39 0.53 -1.48 8.55
N ARG A 40 0.19 -0.22 8.29
CA ARG A 40 -0.98 0.45 8.87
C ARG A 40 -2.16 0.57 7.91
N LEU A 41 -1.92 0.90 6.63
CA LEU A 41 -2.99 1.00 5.62
C LEU A 41 -3.26 -0.32 4.90
N HIS A 42 -2.61 -1.40 5.34
CA HIS A 42 -2.85 -2.75 4.84
C HIS A 42 -2.66 -2.88 3.33
N TRP A 43 -1.74 -2.11 2.73
CA TRP A 43 -1.53 -2.09 1.28
C TRP A 43 -1.34 -3.50 0.69
N THR A 44 -0.61 -4.38 1.38
CA THR A 44 -0.28 -5.74 0.91
C THR A 44 -1.10 -6.85 1.56
N VAL A 45 -2.11 -6.53 2.37
CA VAL A 45 -2.93 -7.54 3.08
C VAL A 45 -3.99 -8.17 2.17
N PRO A 46 -4.71 -7.42 1.31
CA PRO A 46 -5.73 -8.02 0.46
C PRO A 46 -5.15 -8.92 -0.63
N ASN A 47 -5.74 -10.12 -0.78
CA ASN A 47 -5.40 -11.06 -1.84
C ASN A 47 -6.37 -10.89 -3.03
N PHE A 48 -6.05 -9.98 -3.95
CA PHE A 48 -6.88 -9.73 -5.12
C PHE A 48 -6.75 -10.81 -6.19
N GLY A 49 -7.82 -10.97 -6.96
CA GLY A 49 -7.94 -12.03 -7.95
C GLY A 49 -7.33 -11.69 -9.31
N THR A 50 -7.04 -10.41 -9.59
CA THR A 50 -6.48 -9.90 -10.85
C THR A 50 -5.49 -8.74 -10.59
N PRO A 51 -4.51 -8.51 -11.49
CA PRO A 51 -3.55 -7.39 -11.35
C PRO A 51 -4.24 -6.03 -11.29
N LYS A 52 -5.25 -5.81 -12.15
CA LYS A 52 -6.03 -4.56 -12.20
C LYS A 52 -6.74 -4.22 -10.88
N GLN A 53 -7.11 -5.24 -10.09
CA GLN A 53 -7.68 -5.00 -8.76
C GLN A 53 -6.61 -4.53 -7.77
N SER A 54 -5.41 -5.10 -7.83
CA SER A 54 -4.26 -4.67 -7.01
C SER A 54 -3.78 -3.27 -7.36
N GLU A 55 -3.80 -2.91 -8.65
CA GLU A 55 -3.48 -1.55 -9.12
C GLU A 55 -4.47 -0.54 -8.55
N ARG A 56 -5.78 -0.79 -8.71
CA ARG A 56 -6.84 0.08 -8.15
C ARG A 56 -6.73 0.24 -6.63
N TRP A 57 -6.33 -0.81 -5.92
CA TRP A 57 -6.07 -0.72 -4.48
C TRP A 57 -4.85 0.15 -4.16
N SER A 58 -3.81 0.07 -4.99
CA SER A 58 -2.61 0.91 -4.85
C SER A 58 -2.91 2.38 -5.14
N ASP A 59 -3.78 2.66 -6.11
CA ASP A 59 -4.25 4.01 -6.44
C ASP A 59 -4.97 4.69 -5.26
N LEU A 60 -5.55 3.93 -4.32
CA LEU A 60 -6.18 4.47 -3.12
C LEU A 60 -5.17 4.87 -2.03
N MET A 61 -3.96 4.31 -2.02
CA MET A 61 -3.00 4.55 -0.93
C MET A 61 -2.60 6.03 -0.78
N PRO A 62 -2.33 6.79 -1.86
CA PRO A 62 -2.10 8.22 -1.76
C PRO A 62 -3.33 8.97 -1.21
N LEU A 63 -4.54 8.63 -1.66
CA LEU A 63 -5.77 9.28 -1.21
C LEU A 63 -5.99 9.08 0.30
N MET A 64 -5.85 7.86 0.80
CA MET A 64 -5.95 7.57 2.23
C MET A 64 -4.85 8.29 3.03
N THR A 65 -3.66 8.44 2.46
CA THR A 65 -2.58 9.22 3.11
C THR A 65 -2.96 10.70 3.22
N TRP A 66 -3.54 11.28 2.18
CA TRP A 66 -4.03 12.66 2.20
C TRP A 66 -5.17 12.85 3.19
N GLU A 67 -6.12 11.92 3.26
CA GLU A 67 -7.21 11.96 4.24
C GLU A 67 -6.65 11.99 5.67
N LEU A 68 -5.67 11.14 5.98
CA LEU A 68 -5.03 11.13 7.30
C LEU A 68 -4.21 12.40 7.56
N TRP A 69 -3.60 12.98 6.54
CA TRP A 69 -2.87 14.23 6.69
C TRP A 69 -3.82 15.39 7.02
N LEU A 70 -4.95 15.49 6.32
CA LEU A 70 -5.99 16.49 6.57
C LEU A 70 -6.70 16.28 7.91
N ALA A 71 -6.89 15.02 8.31
CA ALA A 71 -7.55 14.69 9.56
C ALA A 71 -6.70 15.00 10.81
N ARG A 72 -5.40 15.29 10.64
CA ARG A 72 -4.46 15.46 11.73
C ARG A 72 -4.89 16.51 12.75
N ASP A 73 -5.45 17.62 12.28
CA ASP A 73 -5.78 18.77 13.12
C ASP A 73 -7.19 18.69 13.74
N ILE A 74 -8.01 17.73 13.28
CA ILE A 74 -9.39 17.52 13.78
C ILE A 74 -9.51 16.27 14.65
N VAL A 75 -8.58 15.32 14.55
CA VAL A 75 -8.62 14.07 15.29
C VAL A 75 -8.29 14.31 16.77
N THR A 76 -9.17 13.83 17.65
CA THR A 76 -8.88 13.75 19.09
C THR A 76 -8.09 12.48 19.39
N ASP A 77 -7.01 12.59 20.16
CA ASP A 77 -6.17 11.43 20.47
C ASP A 77 -6.92 10.36 21.29
N ASN A 78 -6.62 9.09 21.03
CA ASN A 78 -7.10 7.95 21.80
C ASN A 78 -5.96 6.94 22.01
N PRO A 79 -5.02 7.21 22.93
CA PRO A 79 -3.86 6.36 23.19
C PRO A 79 -4.26 5.00 23.76
N LEU A 80 -3.50 3.96 23.40
CA LEU A 80 -3.44 2.74 24.20
C LEU A 80 -2.67 3.02 25.51
N PRO A 81 -2.92 2.25 26.59
CA PRO A 81 -2.38 2.54 27.92
C PRO A 81 -0.85 2.70 28.00
N TRP A 82 -0.10 2.04 27.11
CA TRP A 82 1.36 2.09 27.06
C TRP A 82 1.91 3.13 26.08
N GLN A 83 1.06 3.84 25.33
CA GLN A 83 1.51 4.82 24.37
C GLN A 83 1.64 6.20 25.03
N LYS A 84 2.77 6.87 24.78
CA LYS A 84 3.01 8.23 25.29
C LYS A 84 2.07 9.23 24.63
N SER A 85 1.80 10.33 25.34
CA SER A 85 1.16 11.52 24.76
C SER A 85 2.10 12.19 23.76
N LEU A 86 1.54 12.79 22.72
CA LEU A 86 2.28 13.47 21.65
C LEU A 86 1.61 14.80 21.33
N ASP A 87 2.37 15.89 21.26
CA ASP A 87 1.84 17.20 20.86
C ASP A 87 1.53 17.24 19.34
N LYS A 88 2.33 16.54 18.55
CA LYS A 88 2.20 16.44 17.10
C LYS A 88 1.95 15.00 16.70
N PHE A 89 0.73 14.69 16.30
CA PHE A 89 0.37 13.33 15.92
C PHE A 89 1.14 12.85 14.68
N THR A 90 1.59 11.60 14.73
CA THR A 90 2.16 10.89 13.59
C THR A 90 1.04 10.32 12.71
N PRO A 91 1.28 10.00 11.42
CA PRO A 91 0.25 9.38 10.57
C PRO A 91 -0.35 8.11 11.18
N GLY A 92 0.45 7.31 11.90
CA GLY A 92 -0.02 6.13 12.62
C GLY A 92 -0.96 6.47 13.77
N ARG A 93 -0.69 7.55 14.50
CA ARG A 93 -1.54 8.03 15.59
C ARG A 93 -2.86 8.58 15.09
N VAL A 94 -2.83 9.37 14.01
CA VAL A 94 -4.06 9.86 13.37
C VAL A 94 -4.90 8.70 12.85
N ALA A 95 -4.28 7.73 12.17
CA ALA A 95 -4.96 6.52 11.70
C ALA A 95 -5.57 5.68 12.84
N GLN A 96 -5.01 5.73 14.06
CA GLN A 96 -5.56 5.04 15.23
C GLN A 96 -6.86 5.70 15.72
N ALA A 97 -6.92 7.02 15.70
CA ALA A 97 -8.06 7.78 16.20
C ALA A 97 -9.08 8.19 15.12
N MET A 98 -8.80 7.93 13.84
CA MET A 98 -9.68 8.22 12.69
C MET A 98 -11.10 7.67 12.82
N GLY A 99 -11.29 6.58 13.57
CA GLY A 99 -12.61 6.01 13.83
C GLY A 99 -13.60 7.00 14.45
N GLY A 100 -13.12 7.93 15.29
CA GLY A 100 -13.96 8.99 15.87
C GLY A 100 -14.46 9.99 14.83
N VAL A 101 -13.62 10.36 13.86
CA VAL A 101 -13.99 11.25 12.76
C VAL A 101 -15.04 10.59 11.87
N PHE A 102 -14.86 9.32 11.54
CA PHE A 102 -15.86 8.57 10.77
C PHE A 102 -17.19 8.44 11.51
N ALA A 103 -17.17 8.28 12.84
CA ALA A 103 -18.38 8.25 13.64
C ALA A 103 -19.12 9.61 13.63
N ALA A 104 -18.37 10.73 13.67
CA ALA A 104 -18.94 12.08 13.65
C ALA A 104 -19.52 12.47 12.28
N ILE A 105 -18.84 12.11 11.18
CA ILE A 105 -19.34 12.31 9.82
C ILE A 105 -20.57 11.43 9.55
N GLY A 106 -20.58 10.22 10.12
CA GLY A 106 -21.58 9.20 9.84
C GLY A 106 -21.32 8.46 8.53
N THR A 107 -22.28 7.65 8.10
CA THR A 107 -22.21 6.94 6.82
C THR A 107 -23.12 7.62 5.79
N PRO A 108 -22.59 8.04 4.63
CA PRO A 108 -23.44 8.49 3.51
C PRO A 108 -24.16 7.31 2.84
N THR A 109 -23.81 6.07 3.22
CA THR A 109 -24.31 4.85 2.58
C THR A 109 -25.62 4.43 3.21
N SER A 110 -26.55 3.95 2.38
CA SER A 110 -27.78 3.33 2.86
C SER A 110 -27.50 2.14 3.80
N PRO A 111 -28.45 1.79 4.68
CA PRO A 111 -28.31 0.61 5.54
C PRO A 111 -27.95 -0.64 4.73
N PRO A 112 -27.09 -1.52 5.26
CA PRO A 112 -26.73 -2.75 4.57
C PRO A 112 -28.00 -3.57 4.28
N LYS A 113 -28.09 -4.16 3.09
CA LYS A 113 -29.19 -5.06 2.76
C LYS A 113 -29.19 -6.22 3.79
N PRO A 114 -30.34 -6.56 4.38
CA PRO A 114 -30.42 -7.69 5.30
C PRO A 114 -29.89 -8.93 4.58
N ARG A 115 -28.88 -9.57 5.17
CA ARG A 115 -28.31 -10.81 4.64
C ARG A 115 -29.34 -11.93 4.86
N GLY A 116 -30.30 -12.03 3.95
CA GLY A 116 -31.22 -13.16 3.89
C GLY A 116 -30.50 -14.46 3.54
N LYS A 117 -31.22 -15.60 3.64
CA LYS A 117 -30.75 -16.84 3.02
C LYS A 117 -30.67 -16.60 1.52
N SER A 118 -29.47 -16.73 0.95
CA SER A 118 -29.31 -16.77 -0.50
C SER A 118 -30.25 -17.87 -1.03
N PRO A 119 -30.96 -17.64 -2.16
CA PRO A 119 -31.83 -18.65 -2.78
C PRO A 119 -31.07 -19.91 -3.25
N GLY A 120 -29.76 -19.99 -2.97
CA GLY A 120 -28.92 -21.08 -3.37
C GLY A 120 -28.56 -20.99 -4.84
N TRP A 121 -27.93 -22.06 -5.31
CA TRP A 121 -27.55 -22.16 -6.71
C TRP A 121 -28.73 -22.73 -7.52
N LYS A 122 -29.04 -22.14 -8.68
CA LYS A 122 -30.06 -22.69 -9.57
C LYS A 122 -29.66 -24.11 -10.00
N ALA A 123 -30.57 -25.07 -9.82
CA ALA A 123 -30.39 -26.44 -10.30
C ALA A 123 -30.07 -26.44 -11.81
N GLY A 124 -29.18 -27.33 -12.25
CA GLY A 124 -28.77 -27.46 -13.65
C GLY A 124 -27.72 -26.45 -14.15
N LYS A 125 -27.41 -25.38 -13.41
CA LYS A 125 -26.37 -24.43 -13.82
C LYS A 125 -24.97 -25.01 -13.53
N LYS A 126 -24.18 -25.30 -14.57
CA LYS A 126 -22.79 -25.80 -14.40
C LYS A 126 -21.89 -24.70 -13.79
N ARG A 127 -20.97 -25.09 -12.90
CA ARG A 127 -19.92 -24.20 -12.38
C ARG A 127 -18.69 -24.28 -13.27
N HIS A 128 -18.17 -23.13 -13.69
CA HIS A 128 -16.84 -23.05 -14.29
C HIS A 128 -15.81 -22.81 -13.19
N ARG A 129 -14.71 -23.56 -13.23
CA ARG A 129 -13.55 -23.25 -12.37
C ARG A 129 -12.95 -21.91 -12.80
N LYS A 130 -12.40 -21.15 -11.86
CA LYS A 130 -11.64 -19.93 -12.19
C LYS A 130 -10.50 -20.30 -13.14
N ASN A 131 -10.33 -19.53 -14.22
CA ASN A 131 -9.23 -19.70 -15.15
C ASN A 131 -7.90 -19.63 -14.37
N ARG A 132 -7.11 -20.69 -14.44
CA ARG A 132 -5.78 -20.72 -13.81
C ARG A 132 -4.79 -20.06 -14.76
N CYS A 133 -4.13 -19.01 -14.28
CA CYS A 133 -2.99 -18.44 -14.99
C CYS A 133 -1.77 -19.37 -14.87
N PRO A 134 -0.93 -19.50 -15.91
CA PRO A 134 0.29 -20.28 -15.83
C PRO A 134 1.24 -19.69 -14.77
N ILE A 135 1.95 -20.56 -14.05
CA ILE A 135 2.96 -20.16 -13.07
C ILE A 135 4.19 -19.66 -13.85
N VAL A 136 4.45 -18.37 -13.82
CA VAL A 136 5.68 -17.79 -14.37
C VAL A 136 6.81 -18.07 -13.38
N LYS A 137 7.73 -18.97 -13.75
CA LYS A 137 8.97 -19.23 -12.99
C LYS A 137 10.05 -18.28 -13.50
N LYS A 138 10.75 -17.60 -12.58
CA LYS A 138 11.86 -16.69 -12.93
C LYS A 138 13.11 -17.42 -13.45
N THR A 139 13.23 -18.72 -13.19
CA THR A 139 14.36 -19.52 -13.62
C THR A 139 14.15 -19.99 -15.06
N VAL A 140 15.06 -19.63 -15.95
CA VAL A 140 15.15 -20.23 -17.28
C VAL A 140 15.69 -21.64 -17.11
N THR A 141 14.86 -22.65 -17.38
CA THR A 141 15.34 -24.03 -17.50
C THR A 141 16.29 -24.08 -18.69
N ARG A 142 17.57 -24.44 -18.47
CA ARG A 142 18.51 -24.61 -19.58
C ARG A 142 17.99 -25.73 -20.50
N PRO A 143 18.02 -25.55 -21.83
CA PRO A 143 17.65 -26.62 -22.75
C PRO A 143 18.54 -27.84 -22.51
N HIS A 144 17.95 -29.04 -22.63
CA HIS A 144 18.71 -30.29 -22.53
C HIS A 144 19.75 -30.31 -23.65
N LYS A 145 21.02 -30.52 -23.30
CA LYS A 145 22.08 -30.72 -24.29
C LYS A 145 21.81 -32.06 -24.99
N GLU A 146 21.58 -32.05 -26.31
CA GLU A 146 21.47 -33.29 -27.08
C GLU A 146 22.82 -34.03 -27.03
N PRO A 147 22.82 -35.37 -26.91
CA PRO A 147 24.06 -36.14 -26.93
C PRO A 147 24.76 -35.92 -28.27
N SER A 148 26.04 -35.53 -28.24
CA SER A 148 26.82 -35.41 -29.47
C SER A 148 26.94 -36.79 -30.11
N VAL A 149 26.38 -36.94 -31.31
CA VAL A 149 26.63 -38.11 -32.14
C VAL A 149 28.12 -38.08 -32.51
N ALA A 150 28.88 -39.03 -32.00
CA ALA A 150 30.26 -39.26 -32.44
C ALA A 150 30.21 -39.81 -33.87
N VAL A 151 30.88 -39.13 -34.80
CA VAL A 151 31.13 -39.58 -36.18
C VAL A 151 32.45 -40.35 -36.20
#